data_AF-A0A815HIH9-F1
#
_entry.id   AF-A0A815HIH9-F1
#
_cell.length_a   1.000
_cell.length_b   1.000
_cell.length_c   1.000
_cell.angle_alpha   90.00
_cell.angle_beta   90.00
_cell.angle_gamma   90.00
#
_symmetry.space_group_name_H-M   'P 1'
#
loop_
_entity.id
_entity.type
_entity.pdbx_description
1 polymer ?
#
loop_
_entity_poly.entity_id
_entity_poly.type
_entity_poly.pdbx_seq_one_letter_code
_entity_poly.pdbx_strand_id
1 'polypeptide(L)'
;MKLVLRLSPRRCPYSSKNTNAFFQTNSLIKTINTITASNQNANESMEHLGNELIVQNNASQCQSQQPSSLQDQETKQILDDVHYVSYNGELLWRVEDFARKFAEAESRKHPSIVSPVFYSSPNGYKMRASLFLNGDGDVEGTHMSIYLVLYKGDYDAIVWWPFTIPVVFCLFDQTGQGLHIIDRFYPDATSSSSQKPTSEKNIASGVQKFCQLVVIKTKENCYVRDDTMFIKIMLDFGKTPRQILPYTLSLNPGLPEHIQEAMRCMEIEKYEQARKALMAKVVQEDQEILRCSLIPVNRSAVQVTAQQQLTSTTNSEDGISCEDIANE
;
A
#
# COMPACT_ATOMS: atom_id res chain seq x y z
N MET A 1 -27.74 -0.32 98.93
CA MET A 1 -26.70 0.46 99.65
C MET A 1 -25.39 -0.31 99.63
N LYS A 2 -24.27 0.35 99.28
CA LYS A 2 -22.88 -0.15 99.29
C LYS A 2 -22.33 -0.23 100.72
N LEU A 3 -21.39 -1.14 101.01
CA LEU A 3 -19.99 -0.79 101.30
C LEU A 3 -19.06 -2.03 101.42
N VAL A 4 -17.78 -1.80 101.10
CA VAL A 4 -16.61 -2.71 101.01
C VAL A 4 -15.54 -2.21 102.01
N LEU A 5 -14.56 -3.05 102.43
CA LEU A 5 -13.14 -2.74 102.74
C LEU A 5 -12.41 -4.08 103.16
N ARG A 6 -11.43 -4.67 102.43
CA ARG A 6 -9.95 -4.43 102.23
C ARG A 6 -9.10 -4.48 103.53
N LEU A 7 -7.87 -5.00 103.69
CA LEU A 7 -6.82 -5.82 102.98
C LEU A 7 -5.73 -6.11 104.08
N SER A 8 -4.86 -7.14 104.06
CA SER A 8 -3.47 -7.10 103.49
C SER A 8 -2.59 -8.32 103.94
N PRO A 9 -1.56 -8.75 103.16
CA PRO A 9 -0.67 -9.89 103.46
C PRO A 9 0.85 -9.55 103.67
N ARG A 10 1.68 -10.52 104.14
CA ARG A 10 3.16 -10.43 104.28
C ARG A 10 3.93 -11.32 103.27
N ARG A 11 5.16 -10.92 102.87
CA ARG A 11 6.10 -11.61 101.95
C ARG A 11 7.38 -12.12 102.65
N CYS A 12 8.08 -13.08 102.02
CA CYS A 12 9.33 -13.76 102.41
C CYS A 12 10.49 -13.46 101.40
N PRO A 13 11.80 -13.62 101.73
CA PRO A 13 12.94 -13.10 100.94
C PRO A 13 13.86 -14.18 100.30
N TYR A 14 14.37 -13.93 99.08
CA TYR A 14 15.65 -14.45 98.54
C TYR A 14 16.06 -13.61 97.31
N SER A 15 17.18 -12.87 97.35
CA SER A 15 17.71 -12.07 96.22
C SER A 15 19.17 -11.69 96.45
N SER A 16 20.09 -12.06 95.54
CA SER A 16 21.28 -11.23 95.23
C SER A 16 22.19 -11.70 94.08
N LYS A 17 22.03 -12.88 93.44
CA LYS A 17 22.93 -13.32 92.34
C LYS A 17 22.42 -13.09 90.91
N ASN A 18 21.25 -12.51 90.72
CA ASN A 18 20.59 -12.49 89.40
C ASN A 18 20.58 -11.12 88.71
N THR A 19 21.12 -10.06 89.33
CA THR A 19 20.96 -8.69 88.81
C THR A 19 21.75 -8.43 87.52
N ASN A 20 23.02 -8.81 87.40
CA ASN A 20 23.82 -8.51 86.20
C ASN A 20 23.36 -9.26 84.94
N ALA A 21 22.99 -10.54 85.05
CA ALA A 21 22.41 -11.29 83.93
C ALA A 21 21.04 -10.73 83.54
N PHE A 22 20.23 -10.29 84.51
CA PHE A 22 18.92 -9.67 84.27
C PHE A 22 19.03 -8.28 83.61
N PHE A 23 20.06 -7.49 83.91
CA PHE A 23 20.30 -6.21 83.22
C PHE A 23 20.73 -6.42 81.76
N GLN A 24 21.59 -7.41 81.50
CA GLN A 24 22.03 -7.76 80.14
C GLN A 24 20.87 -8.31 79.29
N THR A 25 20.02 -9.18 79.86
CA THR A 25 18.85 -9.71 79.13
C THR A 25 17.80 -8.64 78.87
N ASN A 26 17.52 -7.74 79.82
CA ASN A 26 16.58 -6.64 79.59
C ASN A 26 17.10 -5.63 78.55
N SER A 27 18.42 -5.39 78.51
CA SER A 27 19.07 -4.59 77.47
C SER A 27 18.87 -5.22 76.09
N LEU A 28 19.11 -6.54 75.95
CA LEU A 28 18.92 -7.26 74.69
C LEU A 28 17.44 -7.30 74.27
N ILE A 29 16.52 -7.50 75.20
CA ILE A 29 15.07 -7.47 74.93
C ILE A 29 14.64 -6.08 74.44
N LYS A 30 15.18 -5.00 75.03
CA LYS A 30 14.89 -3.64 74.56
C LYS A 30 15.39 -3.44 73.14
N THR A 31 16.61 -3.88 72.83
CA THR A 31 17.18 -3.81 71.47
C THR A 31 16.39 -4.66 70.48
N ILE A 32 16.00 -5.88 70.85
CA ILE A 32 15.15 -6.75 70.01
C ILE A 32 13.81 -6.07 69.74
N ASN A 33 13.15 -5.50 70.76
CA ASN A 33 11.88 -4.81 70.56
C ASN A 33 12.03 -3.58 69.66
N THR A 34 13.13 -2.84 69.78
CA THR A 34 13.43 -1.70 68.88
C THR A 34 13.68 -2.17 67.45
N ILE A 35 14.41 -3.27 67.24
CA ILE A 35 14.65 -3.85 65.92
C ILE A 35 13.34 -4.39 65.32
N THR A 36 12.50 -5.06 66.12
CA THR A 36 11.19 -5.56 65.68
C THR A 36 10.28 -4.42 65.23
N ALA A 37 10.22 -3.33 66.01
CA ALA A 37 9.44 -2.14 65.63
C ALA A 37 10.00 -1.48 64.35
N SER A 38 11.33 -1.37 64.23
CA SER A 38 11.97 -0.85 63.01
C SER A 38 11.69 -1.73 61.78
N ASN A 39 11.69 -3.05 61.95
CA ASN A 39 11.39 -4.00 60.87
C ASN A 39 9.91 -3.95 60.47
N GLN A 40 8.99 -3.76 61.43
CA GLN A 40 7.57 -3.56 61.13
C GLN A 40 7.36 -2.28 60.31
N ASN A 41 7.96 -1.16 60.72
CA ASN A 41 7.87 0.10 59.97
C ASN A 41 8.49 -0.01 58.56
N ALA A 42 9.60 -0.72 58.43
CA ALA A 42 10.23 -0.98 57.13
C ALA A 42 9.34 -1.87 56.25
N ASN A 43 8.67 -2.87 56.83
CA ASN A 43 7.77 -3.74 56.10
C ASN A 43 6.52 -2.99 55.61
N GLU A 44 5.92 -2.14 56.45
CA GLU A 44 4.82 -1.25 56.06
C GLU A 44 5.23 -0.26 54.97
N SER A 45 6.45 0.28 55.05
CA SER A 45 6.99 1.16 54.01
C SER A 45 7.20 0.43 52.68
N MET A 46 7.69 -0.83 52.71
CA MET A 46 7.82 -1.66 51.52
C MET A 46 6.47 -2.05 50.91
N GLU A 47 5.46 -2.32 51.73
CA GLU A 47 4.09 -2.56 51.25
C GLU A 47 3.49 -1.30 50.61
N HIS A 48 3.71 -0.13 51.19
CA HIS A 48 3.28 1.14 50.60
C HIS A 48 3.98 1.40 49.25
N LEU A 49 5.31 1.25 49.20
CA LEU A 49 6.11 1.37 47.97
C LEU A 49 5.68 0.34 46.92
N GLY A 50 5.39 -0.89 47.33
CA GLY A 50 4.88 -1.95 46.45
C GLY A 50 3.51 -1.60 45.86
N ASN A 51 2.59 -1.10 46.69
CA ASN A 51 1.27 -0.64 46.24
C ASN A 51 1.37 0.59 45.32
N GLU A 52 2.28 1.52 45.62
CA GLU A 52 2.52 2.71 44.80
C GLU A 52 3.14 2.33 43.45
N LEU A 53 4.06 1.37 43.42
CA LEU A 53 4.58 0.77 42.18
C LEU A 53 3.49 0.05 41.40
N ILE A 54 2.58 -0.68 42.05
CA ILE A 54 1.44 -1.34 41.38
C ILE A 54 0.49 -0.28 40.79
N VAL A 55 0.20 0.79 41.51
CA VAL A 55 -0.64 1.90 41.02
C VAL A 55 0.04 2.64 39.86
N GLN A 56 1.35 2.90 39.95
CA GLN A 56 2.12 3.50 38.87
C GLN A 56 2.17 2.58 37.63
N ASN A 57 2.42 1.28 37.81
CA ASN A 57 2.49 0.33 36.72
C ASN A 57 1.10 0.11 36.08
N ASN A 58 0.03 0.10 36.87
CA ASN A 58 -1.34 0.08 36.36
C ASN A 58 -1.73 1.39 35.66
N ALA A 59 -1.27 2.55 36.14
CA ALA A 59 -1.47 3.83 35.47
C ALA A 59 -0.73 3.89 34.12
N SER A 60 0.51 3.39 34.07
CA SER A 60 1.28 3.23 32.82
C SER A 60 0.64 2.21 31.88
N GLN A 61 0.11 1.08 32.41
CA GLN A 61 -0.62 0.10 31.61
C GLN A 61 -1.94 0.68 31.07
N CYS A 62 -2.69 1.43 31.86
CA CYS A 62 -3.91 2.12 31.41
C CYS A 62 -3.63 3.19 30.35
N GLN A 63 -2.46 3.87 30.40
CA GLN A 63 -2.01 4.77 29.33
C GLN A 63 -1.64 4.00 28.05
N SER A 64 -1.10 2.77 28.16
CA SER A 64 -0.83 1.89 27.01
C SER A 64 -2.04 1.10 26.49
N GLN A 65 -3.17 1.13 27.20
CA GLN A 65 -4.40 0.38 26.86
C GLN A 65 -5.55 1.28 26.38
N GLN A 66 -5.36 2.60 26.30
CA GLN A 66 -6.20 3.37 25.39
C GLN A 66 -5.77 3.03 23.96
N PRO A 67 -6.65 2.53 23.08
CA PRO A 67 -6.33 2.49 21.67
C PRO A 67 -6.16 3.94 21.24
N SER A 68 -4.92 4.39 21.10
CA SER A 68 -4.57 5.61 20.37
C SER A 68 -4.90 5.33 18.91
N SER A 69 -6.20 5.37 18.58
CA SER A 69 -6.75 5.04 17.27
C SER A 69 -6.06 5.78 16.14
N LEU A 70 -5.59 7.00 16.41
CA LEU A 70 -4.80 7.81 15.49
C LEU A 70 -3.38 7.25 15.29
N GLN A 71 -2.71 6.79 16.34
CA GLN A 71 -1.34 6.30 16.28
C GLN A 71 -1.28 4.89 15.69
N ASP A 72 -2.28 4.04 15.96
CA ASP A 72 -2.43 2.73 15.32
C ASP A 72 -2.89 2.87 13.85
N GLN A 73 -3.76 3.85 13.54
CA GLN A 73 -4.07 4.20 12.14
C GLN A 73 -2.86 4.77 11.40
N GLU A 74 -2.10 5.66 12.02
CA GLU A 74 -0.86 6.20 11.44
C GLU A 74 0.17 5.08 11.25
N THR A 75 0.35 4.18 12.22
CA THR A 75 1.32 3.08 12.11
C THR A 75 0.90 2.06 11.05
N LYS A 76 -0.41 1.76 10.94
CA LYS A 76 -0.94 0.89 9.88
C LYS A 76 -0.87 1.57 8.50
N GLN A 77 -1.19 2.86 8.42
CA GLN A 77 -1.04 3.68 7.22
C GLN A 77 0.43 3.76 6.79
N ILE A 78 1.38 3.87 7.73
CA ILE A 78 2.82 3.86 7.46
C ILE A 78 3.28 2.48 6.97
N LEU A 79 2.81 1.40 7.58
CA LEU A 79 3.14 0.03 7.16
C LEU A 79 2.57 -0.31 5.76
N ASP A 80 1.34 0.12 5.48
CA ASP A 80 0.73 0.02 4.16
C ASP A 80 1.45 0.95 3.16
N ASP A 81 1.86 2.15 3.56
CA ASP A 81 2.63 3.06 2.72
C ASP A 81 4.00 2.44 2.32
N VAL A 82 4.70 1.73 3.22
CA VAL A 82 6.03 1.13 2.96
C VAL A 82 5.99 -0.03 1.96
N HIS A 83 4.93 -0.85 1.94
CA HIS A 83 4.86 -2.01 1.04
C HIS A 83 4.54 -1.66 -0.42
N TYR A 84 4.11 -0.42 -0.69
CA TYR A 84 3.63 0.02 -2.01
C TYR A 84 4.33 1.26 -2.55
N VAL A 85 5.46 1.70 -1.95
CA VAL A 85 6.20 2.86 -2.47
C VAL A 85 6.79 2.53 -3.83
N SER A 86 6.29 3.23 -4.85
CA SER A 86 6.80 3.15 -6.21
C SER A 86 7.75 4.30 -6.51
N TYR A 87 8.80 4.01 -7.27
CA TYR A 87 9.86 4.96 -7.64
C TYR A 87 10.04 5.07 -9.16
N ASN A 88 9.04 4.70 -9.95
CA ASN A 88 9.12 4.73 -11.41
C ASN A 88 8.10 5.67 -12.06
N GLY A 89 7.49 6.56 -11.27
CA GLY A 89 6.45 7.47 -11.73
C GLY A 89 5.09 6.80 -11.95
N GLU A 90 4.90 5.55 -11.53
CA GLU A 90 3.60 4.87 -11.60
C GLU A 90 3.11 4.48 -10.20
N LEU A 91 1.80 4.53 -9.99
CA LEU A 91 1.12 3.99 -8.80
C LEU A 91 -0.07 3.17 -9.27
N LEU A 92 -0.17 1.92 -8.81
CA LEU A 92 -1.41 1.15 -8.87
C LEU A 92 -2.08 1.22 -7.50
N TRP A 93 -3.12 2.03 -7.41
CA TRP A 93 -3.86 2.25 -6.18
C TRP A 93 -5.06 1.30 -6.09
N ARG A 94 -5.00 0.41 -5.11
CA ARG A 94 -6.12 -0.44 -4.70
C ARG A 94 -6.94 0.28 -3.63
N VAL A 95 -8.19 0.57 -3.94
CA VAL A 95 -9.15 1.21 -3.04
C VAL A 95 -10.15 0.17 -2.56
N GLU A 96 -9.92 -0.35 -1.35
CA GLU A 96 -10.82 -1.29 -0.67
C GLU A 96 -11.88 -0.56 0.16
N ASP A 97 -12.86 -1.28 0.70
CA ASP A 97 -13.98 -0.73 1.48
C ASP A 97 -14.74 0.38 0.72
N PHE A 98 -14.94 0.21 -0.59
CA PHE A 98 -15.49 1.25 -1.45
C PHE A 98 -16.84 1.75 -0.93
N ALA A 99 -17.77 0.86 -0.59
CA ALA A 99 -19.12 1.21 -0.15
C ALA A 99 -19.10 2.09 1.11
N ARG A 100 -18.23 1.76 2.09
CA ARG A 100 -18.06 2.56 3.31
C ARG A 100 -17.49 3.94 2.99
N LYS A 101 -16.38 3.99 2.24
CA LYS A 101 -15.71 5.25 1.86
C LYS A 101 -16.62 6.14 1.03
N PHE A 102 -17.43 5.55 0.16
CA PHE A 102 -18.41 6.25 -0.66
C PHE A 102 -19.50 6.89 0.20
N ALA A 103 -20.08 6.14 1.16
CA ALA A 103 -21.07 6.69 2.09
C ALA A 103 -20.50 7.80 3.00
N GLU A 104 -19.24 7.67 3.43
CA GLU A 104 -18.53 8.72 4.16
C GLU A 104 -18.30 9.99 3.33
N ALA A 105 -18.06 9.84 2.03
CA ALA A 105 -17.94 10.95 1.08
C ALA A 105 -19.31 11.61 0.83
N GLU A 106 -20.38 10.84 0.65
CA GLU A 106 -21.76 11.37 0.47
C GLU A 106 -22.24 12.14 1.70
N SER A 107 -21.90 11.67 2.90
CA SER A 107 -22.22 12.37 4.16
C SER A 107 -21.28 13.53 4.48
N ARG A 108 -20.29 13.83 3.60
CA ARG A 108 -19.23 14.85 3.78
C ARG A 108 -18.39 14.69 5.05
N LYS A 109 -18.45 13.53 5.71
CA LYS A 109 -17.63 13.25 6.89
C LYS A 109 -16.17 13.09 6.51
N HIS A 110 -15.91 12.32 5.45
CA HIS A 110 -14.60 12.16 4.84
C HIS A 110 -14.72 12.33 3.32
N PRO A 111 -14.65 13.57 2.81
CA PRO A 111 -14.98 13.88 1.41
C PRO A 111 -13.95 13.35 0.41
N SER A 112 -12.71 13.10 0.85
CA SER A 112 -11.65 12.55 0.00
C SER A 112 -10.88 11.45 0.71
N ILE A 113 -10.31 10.56 -0.10
CA ILE A 113 -9.34 9.56 0.31
C ILE A 113 -8.00 9.84 -0.36
N VAL A 114 -6.92 9.52 0.33
CA VAL A 114 -5.55 9.80 -0.13
C VAL A 114 -4.83 8.50 -0.45
N SER A 115 -4.08 8.49 -1.54
CA SER A 115 -3.29 7.33 -1.96
C SER A 115 -2.01 7.17 -1.13
N PRO A 116 -1.37 5.99 -1.19
CA PRO A 116 0.02 5.84 -0.76
C PRO A 116 0.95 6.82 -1.49
N VAL A 117 2.14 7.03 -0.91
CA VAL A 117 3.21 7.82 -1.54
C VAL A 117 3.75 7.09 -2.75
N PHE A 118 3.99 7.83 -3.83
CA PHE A 118 4.79 7.37 -4.94
C PHE A 118 5.70 8.48 -5.43
N TYR A 119 6.76 8.11 -6.13
CA TYR A 119 7.80 9.00 -6.58
C TYR A 119 7.96 8.92 -8.09
N SER A 120 8.36 10.03 -8.71
CA SER A 120 8.70 10.05 -10.14
C SER A 120 9.94 9.20 -10.42
N SER A 121 10.89 9.20 -9.49
CA SER A 121 12.16 8.45 -9.51
C SER A 121 12.69 8.29 -8.08
N PRO A 122 13.73 7.46 -7.82
CA PRO A 122 14.34 7.36 -6.49
C PRO A 122 14.78 8.71 -5.89
N ASN A 123 15.20 9.65 -6.73
CA ASN A 123 15.63 11.00 -6.34
C ASN A 123 14.71 12.09 -6.91
N GLY A 124 13.43 11.74 -7.15
CA GLY A 124 12.49 12.56 -7.89
C GLY A 124 11.44 13.26 -7.02
N TYR A 125 10.36 13.69 -7.66
CA TYR A 125 9.22 14.32 -7.01
C TYR A 125 8.50 13.32 -6.10
N LYS A 126 8.15 13.74 -4.88
CA LYS A 126 7.30 13.00 -3.94
C LYS A 126 5.84 13.38 -4.16
N MET A 127 4.97 12.39 -4.35
CA MET A 127 3.58 12.64 -4.74
C MET A 127 2.61 11.71 -4.01
N ARG A 128 1.37 12.18 -3.89
CA ARG A 128 0.19 11.34 -3.60
C ARG A 128 -0.96 11.79 -4.50
N ALA A 129 -1.99 10.98 -4.60
CA ALA A 129 -3.25 11.36 -5.20
C ALA A 129 -4.36 11.52 -4.15
N SER A 130 -5.30 12.41 -4.42
CA SER A 130 -6.51 12.59 -3.66
C SER A 130 -7.71 12.26 -4.53
N LEU A 131 -8.57 11.35 -4.08
CA LEU A 131 -9.78 10.93 -4.78
C LEU A 131 -11.01 11.37 -3.99
N PHE A 132 -11.88 12.13 -4.63
CA PHE A 132 -13.17 12.53 -4.12
C PHE A 132 -14.23 11.64 -4.75
N LEU A 133 -14.64 10.63 -4.00
CA LEU A 133 -15.58 9.60 -4.46
C LEU A 133 -16.96 10.16 -4.79
N ASN A 134 -17.40 11.22 -4.11
CA ASN A 134 -18.65 11.90 -4.41
C ASN A 134 -18.43 13.22 -5.17
N GLY A 135 -17.25 13.44 -5.74
CA GLY A 135 -16.89 14.69 -6.44
C GLY A 135 -16.50 15.83 -5.52
N ASP A 136 -15.99 16.89 -6.13
CA ASP A 136 -15.46 18.07 -5.45
C ASP A 136 -15.94 19.37 -6.14
N GLY A 137 -16.30 20.37 -5.34
CA GLY A 137 -16.86 21.64 -5.83
C GLY A 137 -18.17 21.45 -6.60
N ASP A 138 -18.28 22.11 -7.76
CA ASP A 138 -19.52 22.18 -8.55
C ASP A 138 -19.99 20.85 -9.15
N VAL A 139 -19.16 19.81 -9.11
CA VAL A 139 -19.50 18.48 -9.66
C VAL A 139 -19.84 17.45 -8.58
N GLU A 140 -19.89 17.87 -7.31
CA GLU A 140 -20.27 17.01 -6.20
C GLU A 140 -21.63 16.33 -6.46
N GLY A 141 -21.73 15.05 -6.14
CA GLY A 141 -22.92 14.23 -6.37
C GLY A 141 -23.12 13.78 -7.83
N THR A 142 -22.29 14.23 -8.77
CA THR A 142 -22.44 13.88 -10.20
C THR A 142 -21.24 13.13 -10.79
N HIS A 143 -20.02 13.51 -10.42
CA HIS A 143 -18.77 12.91 -10.91
C HIS A 143 -17.85 12.57 -9.74
N MET A 144 -16.98 11.58 -9.90
CA MET A 144 -15.77 11.44 -9.11
C MET A 144 -14.72 12.43 -9.61
N SER A 145 -13.94 12.98 -8.68
CA SER A 145 -12.83 13.89 -8.98
C SER A 145 -11.53 13.29 -8.47
N ILE A 146 -10.44 13.41 -9.24
CA ILE A 146 -9.12 12.91 -8.86
C ILE A 146 -8.05 13.98 -9.08
N TYR A 147 -7.16 14.13 -8.10
CA TYR A 147 -6.13 15.15 -8.12
C TYR A 147 -4.78 14.57 -7.73
N LEU A 148 -3.71 15.07 -8.37
CA LEU A 148 -2.34 14.89 -7.92
C LEU A 148 -2.00 15.96 -6.88
N VAL A 149 -1.23 15.57 -5.87
CA VAL A 149 -0.69 16.46 -4.84
C VAL A 149 0.82 16.26 -4.78
N LEU A 150 1.56 17.35 -5.01
CA LEU A 150 3.01 17.37 -4.80
C LEU A 150 3.30 17.56 -3.30
N TYR A 151 4.14 16.69 -2.76
CA TYR A 151 4.64 16.79 -1.40
C TYR A 151 6.09 17.25 -1.42
N LYS A 152 6.51 17.92 -0.35
CA LYS A 152 7.91 18.29 -0.13
C LYS A 152 8.77 17.04 -0.09
N GLY A 153 9.69 16.94 -1.03
CA GLY A 153 10.65 15.85 -1.18
C GLY A 153 12.04 16.23 -0.70
N ASP A 154 12.84 15.22 -0.37
CA ASP A 154 14.22 15.41 0.09
C ASP A 154 15.14 15.94 -1.04
N TYR A 155 14.74 15.71 -2.30
CA TYR A 155 15.49 16.07 -3.50
C TYR A 155 14.92 17.29 -4.23
N ASP A 156 14.00 18.04 -3.62
CA ASP A 156 13.36 19.23 -4.23
C ASP A 156 14.35 20.34 -4.61
N ALA A 157 15.58 20.29 -4.07
CA ALA A 157 16.67 21.21 -4.39
C ALA A 157 17.32 20.94 -5.77
N ILE A 158 17.24 19.71 -6.27
CA ILE A 158 17.96 19.28 -7.47
C ILE A 158 17.05 18.83 -8.63
N VAL A 159 15.75 18.69 -8.37
CA VAL A 159 14.74 18.42 -9.42
C VAL A 159 14.27 19.73 -10.08
N TRP A 160 13.81 19.62 -11.32
CA TRP A 160 13.35 20.77 -12.11
C TRP A 160 12.03 21.35 -11.58
N TRP A 161 11.86 22.66 -11.66
CA TRP A 161 10.62 23.34 -11.30
C TRP A 161 10.29 24.43 -12.34
N PRO A 162 8.99 24.69 -12.61
CA PRO A 162 7.81 24.02 -12.05
C PRO A 162 7.62 22.58 -12.56
N PHE A 163 6.81 21.79 -11.86
CA PHE A 163 6.41 20.45 -12.29
C PHE A 163 5.53 20.55 -13.54
N THR A 164 5.99 20.00 -14.66
CA THR A 164 5.32 20.08 -15.97
C THR A 164 5.07 18.72 -16.61
N ILE A 165 5.39 17.63 -15.90
CA ILE A 165 5.25 16.27 -16.43
C ILE A 165 3.75 15.92 -16.49
N PRO A 166 3.20 15.59 -17.67
CA PRO A 166 1.80 15.19 -17.78
C PRO A 166 1.51 13.93 -16.96
N VAL A 167 0.28 13.85 -16.44
CA VAL A 167 -0.16 12.75 -15.56
C VAL A 167 -1.35 12.07 -16.22
N VAL A 168 -1.34 10.74 -16.23
CA VAL A 168 -2.44 9.92 -16.75
C VAL A 168 -3.10 9.20 -15.58
N PHE A 169 -4.41 9.38 -15.44
CA PHE A 169 -5.25 8.63 -14.52
C PHE A 169 -6.02 7.57 -15.30
N CYS A 170 -6.05 6.34 -14.80
CA CYS A 170 -6.71 5.21 -15.42
C CYS A 170 -7.53 4.46 -14.36
N LEU A 171 -8.85 4.48 -14.49
CA LEU A 171 -9.76 3.67 -13.68
C LEU A 171 -10.03 2.35 -14.42
N PHE A 172 -9.70 1.22 -13.79
CA PHE A 172 -9.80 -0.07 -14.43
C PHE A 172 -11.23 -0.60 -14.46
N ASP A 173 -11.72 -0.90 -15.67
CA ASP A 173 -12.67 -1.98 -15.91
C ASP A 173 -12.10 -3.35 -15.47
N GLN A 174 -12.84 -4.02 -14.58
CA GLN A 174 -12.50 -5.31 -13.97
C GLN A 174 -13.26 -6.49 -14.60
N THR A 175 -14.02 -6.28 -15.69
CA THR A 175 -14.75 -7.33 -16.42
C THR A 175 -13.91 -8.01 -17.51
N GLY A 176 -12.72 -7.46 -17.80
CA GLY A 176 -11.84 -7.96 -18.86
C GLY A 176 -12.20 -7.45 -20.27
N GLN A 177 -13.21 -6.59 -20.42
CA GLN A 177 -13.53 -5.97 -21.71
C GLN A 177 -12.55 -4.86 -22.10
N GLY A 178 -11.77 -4.35 -21.14
CA GLY A 178 -10.74 -3.33 -21.37
C GLY A 178 -11.32 -1.93 -21.52
N LEU A 179 -12.55 -1.69 -21.05
CA LEU A 179 -13.22 -0.39 -21.09
C LEU A 179 -12.75 0.51 -19.94
N HIS A 180 -11.44 0.68 -19.81
CA HIS A 180 -10.86 1.54 -18.78
C HIS A 180 -11.20 3.01 -19.04
N ILE A 181 -11.51 3.77 -17.99
CA ILE A 181 -11.69 5.22 -18.09
C ILE A 181 -10.32 5.88 -17.91
N ILE A 182 -9.86 6.57 -18.93
CA ILE A 182 -8.53 7.19 -18.97
C ILE A 182 -8.69 8.69 -19.19
N ASP A 183 -8.06 9.48 -18.34
CA ASP A 183 -7.97 10.92 -18.53
C ASP A 183 -6.54 11.39 -18.28
N ARG A 184 -6.16 12.47 -18.97
CA ARG A 184 -4.82 13.04 -18.94
C ARG A 184 -4.86 14.46 -18.43
N PHE A 185 -4.11 14.69 -17.38
CA PHE A 185 -3.90 15.98 -16.75
C PHE A 185 -2.55 16.57 -17.17
N TYR A 186 -2.56 17.86 -17.53
CA TYR A 186 -1.36 18.62 -17.83
C TYR A 186 -1.17 19.67 -16.72
N PRO A 187 -0.13 19.56 -15.89
CA PRO A 187 0.16 20.55 -14.87
C PRO A 187 0.38 21.93 -15.48
N ASP A 188 -0.26 22.94 -14.89
CA ASP A 188 -0.07 24.33 -15.27
C ASP A 188 1.17 24.89 -14.58
N ALA A 189 2.18 25.28 -15.38
CA ALA A 189 3.44 25.83 -14.92
C ALA A 189 3.30 27.17 -14.17
N THR A 190 2.18 27.89 -14.35
CA THR A 190 1.90 29.15 -13.66
C THR A 190 1.16 28.96 -12.34
N SER A 191 0.53 27.79 -12.16
CA SER A 191 -0.22 27.46 -10.95
C SER A 191 0.71 27.20 -9.76
N SER A 192 0.29 27.61 -8.57
CA SER A 192 0.97 27.29 -7.30
C SER A 192 1.00 25.79 -7.01
N SER A 193 0.08 25.01 -7.59
CA SER A 193 0.07 23.53 -7.50
C SER A 193 1.33 22.87 -8.05
N SER A 194 1.93 23.49 -9.07
CA SER A 194 3.08 22.95 -9.81
C SER A 194 4.42 23.56 -9.35
N GLN A 195 4.41 24.55 -8.47
CA GLN A 195 5.65 25.18 -8.00
C GLN A 195 6.38 24.30 -6.99
N LYS A 196 7.65 24.63 -6.75
CA LYS A 196 8.43 23.98 -5.70
C LYS A 196 7.71 24.10 -4.33
N PRO A 197 7.45 22.99 -3.62
CA PRO A 197 6.82 23.01 -2.31
C PRO A 197 7.61 23.86 -1.30
N THR A 198 6.93 24.84 -0.74
CA THR A 198 7.43 25.64 0.40
C THR A 198 6.90 25.10 1.72
N SER A 199 5.66 24.58 1.70
CA SER A 199 4.99 23.82 2.77
C SER A 199 5.18 22.32 2.61
N GLU A 200 4.60 21.52 3.52
CA GLU A 200 4.62 20.04 3.46
C GLU A 200 4.05 19.50 2.15
N LYS A 201 2.99 20.13 1.63
CA LYS A 201 2.34 19.80 0.36
C LYS A 201 1.85 21.05 -0.35
N ASN A 202 1.72 20.94 -1.67
CA ASN A 202 1.07 21.95 -2.51
C ASN A 202 -0.45 21.79 -2.49
N ILE A 203 -1.14 22.74 -3.12
CA ILE A 203 -2.55 22.58 -3.46
C ILE A 203 -2.71 21.46 -4.50
N ALA A 204 -3.84 20.74 -4.44
CA ALA A 204 -4.13 19.64 -5.34
C ALA A 204 -4.47 20.15 -6.75
N SER A 205 -4.11 19.40 -7.79
CA SER A 205 -4.44 19.73 -9.19
C SER A 205 -4.65 18.46 -10.02
N GLY A 206 -5.61 18.47 -10.94
CA GLY A 206 -6.03 17.25 -11.63
C GLY A 206 -7.36 17.39 -12.37
N VAL A 207 -8.14 16.32 -12.36
CA VAL A 207 -9.36 16.16 -13.16
C VAL A 207 -10.60 16.16 -12.29
N GLN A 208 -11.37 17.26 -12.36
CA GLN A 208 -12.60 17.41 -11.60
C GLN A 208 -13.72 16.47 -12.09
N LYS A 209 -13.87 16.26 -13.41
CA LYS A 209 -14.91 15.40 -14.02
C LYS A 209 -14.34 14.06 -14.50
N PHE A 210 -13.70 13.31 -13.61
CA PHE A 210 -12.95 12.11 -14.02
C PHE A 210 -13.85 10.94 -14.41
N CYS A 211 -14.88 10.64 -13.63
CA CYS A 211 -15.80 9.54 -13.90
C CYS A 211 -17.21 9.90 -13.44
N GLN A 212 -18.23 9.69 -14.28
CA GLN A 212 -19.61 9.95 -13.89
C GLN A 212 -20.09 8.94 -12.84
N LEU A 213 -20.72 9.42 -11.76
CA LEU A 213 -21.20 8.54 -10.69
C LEU A 213 -22.30 7.58 -11.15
N VAL A 214 -23.07 7.95 -12.17
CA VAL A 214 -24.10 7.06 -12.75
C VAL A 214 -23.50 5.74 -13.22
N VAL A 215 -22.28 5.77 -13.77
CA VAL A 215 -21.58 4.59 -14.27
C VAL A 215 -21.18 3.66 -13.11
N ILE A 216 -20.78 4.24 -11.97
CA ILE A 216 -20.39 3.50 -10.77
C ILE A 216 -21.62 2.99 -9.99
N LYS A 217 -22.72 3.75 -9.97
CA LYS A 217 -23.95 3.38 -9.25
C LYS A 217 -24.83 2.36 -10.00
N THR A 218 -24.50 2.03 -11.25
CA THR A 218 -25.26 1.07 -12.05
C THR A 218 -25.07 -0.36 -11.54
N LYS A 219 -26.09 -1.22 -11.68
CA LYS A 219 -26.03 -2.64 -11.25
C LYS A 219 -24.93 -3.44 -11.95
N GLU A 220 -24.59 -3.06 -13.17
CA GLU A 220 -23.54 -3.65 -14.01
C GLU A 220 -22.20 -2.91 -13.85
N ASN A 221 -21.91 -2.41 -12.64
CA ASN A 221 -20.66 -1.69 -12.37
C ASN A 221 -19.45 -2.59 -12.65
N CYS A 222 -18.69 -2.23 -13.69
CA CYS A 222 -17.48 -2.93 -14.08
C CYS A 222 -16.21 -2.38 -13.40
N TYR A 223 -16.29 -1.23 -12.75
CA TYR A 223 -15.14 -0.53 -12.15
C TYR A 223 -14.95 -0.80 -10.66
N VAL A 224 -16.02 -1.18 -9.95
CA VAL A 224 -15.97 -1.63 -8.56
C VAL A 224 -16.52 -3.05 -8.47
N ARG A 225 -15.67 -3.98 -8.04
CA ARG A 225 -16.03 -5.39 -7.83
C ARG A 225 -15.44 -5.84 -6.50
N ASP A 226 -16.15 -6.71 -5.79
CA ASP A 226 -15.73 -7.19 -4.47
C ASP A 226 -15.34 -6.05 -3.51
N ASP A 227 -16.19 -5.01 -3.50
CA ASP A 227 -16.01 -3.76 -2.75
C ASP A 227 -14.67 -3.04 -2.98
N THR A 228 -14.05 -3.28 -4.13
CA THR A 228 -12.70 -2.82 -4.47
C THR A 228 -12.66 -2.13 -5.83
N MET A 229 -11.94 -1.01 -5.89
CA MET A 229 -11.65 -0.24 -7.09
C MET A 229 -10.14 -0.19 -7.34
N PHE A 230 -9.72 -0.18 -8.61
CA PHE A 230 -8.31 -0.01 -8.98
C PHE A 230 -8.12 1.24 -9.85
N ILE A 231 -7.20 2.11 -9.44
CA ILE A 231 -6.82 3.30 -10.19
C ILE A 231 -5.31 3.25 -10.44
N LYS A 232 -4.89 3.35 -11.69
CA LYS A 232 -3.48 3.54 -12.04
C LYS A 232 -3.21 5.00 -12.37
N ILE A 233 -2.13 5.51 -11.78
CA ILE A 233 -1.61 6.85 -11.99
C ILE A 233 -0.24 6.71 -12.62
N MET A 234 0.01 7.43 -13.70
CA MET A 234 1.27 7.35 -14.43
C MET A 234 1.74 8.74 -14.78
N LEU A 235 3.01 9.02 -14.50
CA LEU A 235 3.71 10.12 -15.13
C LEU A 235 4.01 9.76 -16.58
N ASP A 236 3.66 10.66 -17.48
CA ASP A 236 3.91 10.49 -18.90
C ASP A 236 5.16 11.27 -19.29
N PHE A 237 6.25 10.52 -19.48
CA PHE A 237 7.54 11.05 -19.92
C PHE A 237 7.66 11.15 -21.45
N GLY A 238 6.52 11.24 -22.15
CA GLY A 238 6.41 11.40 -23.59
C GLY A 238 7.00 10.23 -24.37
N LYS A 239 7.99 10.54 -25.23
CA LYS A 239 8.66 9.56 -26.09
C LYS A 239 9.66 8.67 -25.36
N THR A 240 9.95 8.95 -24.10
CA THR A 240 10.99 8.24 -23.34
C THR A 240 10.53 6.80 -23.04
N PRO A 241 11.19 5.77 -23.58
CA PRO A 241 10.83 4.38 -23.29
C PRO A 241 10.95 4.04 -21.81
N ARG A 242 10.00 3.24 -21.28
CA ARG A 242 9.95 2.92 -19.85
C ARG A 242 11.22 2.25 -19.32
N GLN A 243 11.86 1.45 -20.15
CA GLN A 243 13.08 0.71 -19.82
C GLN A 243 14.28 1.62 -19.56
N ILE A 244 14.30 2.81 -20.17
CA ILE A 244 15.36 3.80 -19.97
C ILE A 244 14.97 4.87 -18.96
N LEU A 245 13.72 4.88 -18.46
CA LEU A 245 13.27 5.87 -17.48
C LEU A 245 14.19 5.94 -16.26
N PRO A 246 14.61 4.81 -15.63
CA PRO A 246 15.54 4.87 -14.51
C PRO A 246 16.82 5.64 -14.84
N TYR A 247 17.40 5.41 -16.02
CA TYR A 247 18.58 6.15 -16.49
C TYR A 247 18.27 7.63 -16.70
N THR A 248 17.19 7.96 -17.41
CA THR A 248 16.85 9.36 -17.69
C THR A 248 16.54 10.15 -16.43
N LEU A 249 15.97 9.48 -15.42
CA LEU A 249 15.58 10.08 -14.16
C LEU A 249 16.73 10.11 -13.13
N SER A 250 17.80 9.35 -13.36
CA SER A 250 19.03 9.35 -12.56
C SER A 250 20.17 10.14 -13.22
N LEU A 251 19.93 10.79 -14.36
CA LEU A 251 20.93 11.65 -15.00
C LEU A 251 21.32 12.77 -14.02
N ASN A 252 22.62 13.05 -13.92
CA ASN A 252 23.13 14.04 -12.99
C ASN A 252 22.54 15.42 -13.33
N PRO A 253 21.71 16.00 -12.43
CA PRO A 253 21.07 17.28 -12.69
C PRO A 253 22.06 18.45 -12.77
N GLY A 254 23.29 18.27 -12.28
CA GLY A 254 24.37 19.26 -12.36
C GLY A 254 25.04 19.36 -13.75
N LEU A 255 24.69 18.50 -14.71
CA LEU A 255 25.16 18.63 -16.09
C LEU A 255 24.43 19.76 -16.82
N PRO A 256 25.07 20.49 -17.76
CA PRO A 256 24.37 21.42 -18.64
C PRO A 256 23.20 20.75 -19.37
N GLU A 257 22.09 21.49 -19.55
CA GLU A 257 20.85 20.97 -20.13
C GLU A 257 21.06 20.29 -21.50
N HIS A 258 21.83 20.91 -22.39
CA HIS A 258 22.15 20.34 -23.71
C HIS A 258 22.91 18.99 -23.61
N ILE A 259 23.72 18.78 -22.55
CA ILE A 259 24.40 17.50 -22.31
C ILE A 259 23.40 16.46 -21.82
N GLN A 260 22.52 16.84 -20.89
CA GLN A 260 21.46 15.94 -20.41
C GLN A 260 20.53 15.51 -21.57
N GLU A 261 20.17 16.44 -22.45
CA GLU A 261 19.38 16.15 -23.66
C GLU A 261 20.12 15.22 -24.61
N ALA A 262 21.38 15.49 -24.92
CA ALA A 262 22.18 14.62 -25.76
C ALA A 262 22.28 13.20 -25.18
N MET A 263 22.52 13.07 -23.87
CA MET A 263 22.58 11.78 -23.19
C MET A 263 21.24 11.03 -23.22
N ARG A 264 20.11 11.74 -23.05
CA ARG A 264 18.77 11.15 -23.18
C ARG A 264 18.51 10.67 -24.60
N CYS A 265 18.76 11.53 -25.60
CA CYS A 265 18.57 11.19 -27.01
C CYS A 265 19.42 9.99 -27.43
N MET A 266 20.69 9.95 -27.05
CA MET A 266 21.58 8.82 -27.34
C MET A 266 21.07 7.51 -26.74
N GLU A 267 20.61 7.51 -25.48
CA GLU A 267 20.10 6.28 -24.86
C GLU A 267 18.74 5.87 -25.45
N ILE A 268 17.87 6.83 -25.81
CA ILE A 268 16.62 6.56 -26.56
C ILE A 268 16.94 5.89 -27.90
N GLU A 269 17.85 6.46 -28.68
CA GLU A 269 18.23 5.91 -29.99
C GLU A 269 18.80 4.50 -29.88
N LYS A 270 19.70 4.29 -28.91
CA LYS A 270 20.29 2.97 -28.62
C LYS A 270 19.22 1.96 -28.23
N TYR A 271 18.25 2.35 -27.40
CA TYR A 271 17.12 1.50 -27.05
C TYR A 271 16.24 1.17 -28.27
N GLU A 272 15.93 2.16 -29.10
CA GLU A 272 15.14 1.95 -30.32
C GLU A 272 15.84 1.02 -31.32
N GLN A 273 17.16 1.17 -31.48
CA GLN A 273 17.98 0.28 -32.31
C GLN A 273 17.97 -1.15 -31.78
N ALA A 274 18.19 -1.35 -30.48
CA ALA A 274 18.13 -2.67 -29.85
C ALA A 274 16.74 -3.30 -29.98
N ARG A 275 15.67 -2.51 -29.79
CA ARG A 275 14.30 -2.97 -29.96
C ARG A 275 14.01 -3.38 -31.39
N LYS A 276 14.41 -2.58 -32.38
CA LYS A 276 14.27 -2.92 -33.81
C LYS A 276 15.02 -4.21 -34.16
N ALA A 277 16.25 -4.37 -33.65
CA ALA A 277 17.03 -5.59 -33.86
C ALA A 277 16.36 -6.82 -33.22
N LEU A 278 15.80 -6.69 -32.02
CA LEU A 278 15.05 -7.76 -31.37
C LEU A 278 13.79 -8.13 -32.16
N MET A 279 13.01 -7.13 -32.59
CA MET A 279 11.80 -7.37 -33.40
C MET A 279 12.14 -8.03 -34.74
N ALA A 280 13.25 -7.63 -35.38
CA ALA A 280 13.71 -8.28 -36.61
C ALA A 280 14.06 -9.76 -36.38
N LYS A 281 14.67 -10.10 -35.23
CA LYS A 281 14.95 -11.49 -34.86
C LYS A 281 13.67 -12.30 -34.61
N VAL A 282 12.69 -11.74 -33.91
CA VAL A 282 11.39 -12.41 -33.69
C VAL A 282 10.69 -12.69 -35.02
N VAL A 283 10.66 -11.71 -35.93
CA VAL A 283 10.08 -11.91 -37.27
C VAL A 283 10.84 -12.97 -38.06
N GLN A 284 12.17 -13.04 -37.93
CA GLN A 284 12.98 -14.06 -38.58
C GLN A 284 12.73 -15.46 -37.99
N GLU A 285 12.60 -15.58 -36.66
CA GLU A 285 12.23 -16.82 -35.98
C GLU A 285 10.83 -17.30 -36.37
N ASP A 286 9.83 -16.39 -36.43
CA ASP A 286 8.48 -16.73 -36.90
C ASP A 286 8.48 -17.20 -38.36
N GLN A 287 9.30 -16.60 -39.22
CA GLN A 287 9.47 -17.04 -40.61
C GLN A 287 10.18 -18.40 -40.71
N GLU A 288 11.14 -18.70 -39.84
CA GLU A 288 11.79 -20.01 -39.77
C GLU A 288 10.84 -21.09 -39.22
N ILE A 289 10.01 -20.77 -38.22
CA ILE A 289 8.97 -21.67 -37.71
C ILE A 289 7.93 -21.98 -38.81
N LEU A 290 7.51 -20.97 -39.58
CA LEU A 290 6.64 -21.16 -40.75
C LEU A 290 7.31 -22.00 -41.85
N ARG A 291 8.61 -21.83 -42.09
CA ARG A 291 9.35 -22.67 -43.05
C ARG A 291 9.49 -24.11 -42.60
N CYS A 292 9.78 -24.35 -41.31
CA CYS A 292 9.91 -25.68 -40.74
C CYS A 292 8.56 -26.44 -40.71
N SER A 293 7.44 -25.74 -40.57
CA SER A 293 6.09 -26.33 -40.67
C SER A 293 5.61 -26.56 -42.11
N LEU A 294 6.31 -26.01 -43.12
CA LEU A 294 6.04 -26.19 -44.55
C LEU A 294 7.01 -27.19 -45.24
N ILE A 295 7.81 -27.96 -44.50
CA ILE A 295 8.65 -29.01 -45.10
C ILE A 295 7.71 -30.04 -45.77
N PRO A 296 7.75 -30.23 -47.09
CA PRO A 296 6.92 -31.23 -47.74
C PRO A 296 7.41 -32.61 -47.30
N VAL A 297 6.53 -33.39 -46.66
CA VAL A 297 6.75 -34.84 -46.50
C VAL A 297 7.01 -35.40 -47.89
N ASN A 298 8.23 -35.90 -48.10
CA ASN A 298 8.72 -36.37 -49.38
C ASN A 298 7.82 -37.51 -49.89
N ARG A 299 6.82 -37.18 -50.73
CA ARG A 299 5.87 -38.13 -51.34
C ARG A 299 6.52 -39.11 -52.33
N SER A 300 7.84 -39.05 -52.50
CA SER A 300 8.61 -39.91 -53.38
C SER A 300 8.87 -41.32 -52.82
N ALA A 301 8.58 -41.57 -51.54
CA ALA A 301 8.81 -42.90 -50.93
C ALA A 301 7.54 -43.79 -50.83
N VAL A 302 6.36 -43.30 -51.23
CA VAL A 302 5.09 -44.05 -51.09
C VAL A 302 4.58 -44.61 -52.44
N GLN A 303 5.24 -44.31 -53.56
CA GLN A 303 4.74 -44.69 -54.89
C GLN A 303 5.24 -46.03 -55.46
N VAL A 304 5.91 -46.89 -54.67
CA VAL A 304 6.42 -48.19 -55.17
C VAL A 304 5.59 -49.41 -54.72
N THR A 305 4.56 -49.27 -53.88
CA THR A 305 3.84 -50.47 -53.35
C THR A 305 2.32 -50.43 -53.51
N ALA A 306 1.80 -49.85 -54.60
CA ALA A 306 0.36 -49.85 -54.87
C ALA A 306 0.01 -49.99 -56.36
N GLN A 307 0.75 -50.83 -57.10
CA GLN A 307 0.43 -51.16 -58.50
C GLN A 307 0.33 -52.67 -58.78
N GLN A 308 0.08 -53.47 -57.74
CA GLN A 308 -0.34 -54.86 -57.88
C GLN A 308 -1.51 -55.13 -56.94
N GLN A 309 -2.70 -54.71 -57.35
CA GLN A 309 -4.00 -55.34 -57.09
C GLN A 309 -5.09 -54.37 -57.53
N LEU A 310 -6.17 -54.92 -58.11
CA LEU A 310 -7.37 -54.23 -58.62
C LEU A 310 -7.34 -53.86 -60.11
N THR A 311 -7.11 -54.87 -60.97
CA THR A 311 -7.84 -54.99 -62.24
C THR A 311 -8.55 -56.34 -62.27
N SER A 312 -9.72 -56.41 -61.65
CA SER A 312 -10.81 -57.27 -62.09
C SER A 312 -12.09 -56.93 -61.34
N THR A 313 -13.19 -56.90 -62.09
CA THR A 313 -14.61 -56.94 -61.68
C THR A 313 -15.24 -55.64 -61.17
N THR A 314 -15.89 -54.91 -62.08
CA THR A 314 -17.33 -54.61 -62.00
C THR A 314 -17.92 -54.51 -63.42
N ASN A 315 -19.03 -55.21 -63.65
CA ASN A 315 -20.01 -54.97 -64.71
C ASN A 315 -21.40 -55.09 -64.06
N SER A 316 -22.39 -54.45 -64.68
CA SER A 316 -23.81 -54.26 -64.33
C SER A 316 -24.08 -53.20 -63.25
N GLU A 317 -24.48 -51.97 -63.59
CA GLU A 317 -25.72 -51.47 -64.24
C GLU A 317 -26.85 -51.16 -63.24
N ASP A 318 -27.63 -50.13 -63.62
CA ASP A 318 -28.83 -49.54 -63.01
C ASP A 318 -28.60 -48.61 -61.80
N GLY A 319 -29.06 -47.37 -61.73
CA GLY A 319 -29.98 -46.58 -62.57
C GLY A 319 -30.77 -45.63 -61.66
N ILE A 320 -31.04 -44.40 -62.16
CA ILE A 320 -32.07 -43.42 -61.72
C ILE A 320 -31.64 -42.52 -60.53
N SER A 321 -31.20 -41.27 -60.74
CA SER A 321 -31.92 -40.02 -61.13
C SER A 321 -32.72 -39.37 -59.97
N CYS A 322 -32.28 -38.17 -59.59
CA CYS A 322 -32.96 -37.23 -58.69
C CYS A 322 -33.94 -36.34 -59.46
N GLU A 323 -35.02 -35.93 -58.79
CA GLU A 323 -35.88 -34.75 -58.92
C GLU A 323 -37.05 -35.03 -57.94
N ASP A 324 -37.64 -34.12 -57.17
CA ASP A 324 -37.65 -32.68 -57.09
C ASP A 324 -38.41 -32.30 -55.79
N ILE A 325 -38.57 -30.99 -55.58
CA ILE A 325 -39.68 -30.31 -54.88
C ILE A 325 -39.33 -29.62 -53.55
N ALA A 326 -39.34 -28.29 -53.65
CA ALA A 326 -39.45 -27.30 -52.60
C ALA A 326 -40.81 -27.31 -51.89
N ASN A 327 -40.82 -27.06 -50.57
CA ASN A 327 -41.72 -26.15 -49.85
C ASN A 327 -41.67 -26.47 -48.34
N GLU A 328 -41.07 -25.57 -47.55
CA GLU A 328 -41.71 -24.73 -46.51
C GLU A 328 -40.65 -23.92 -45.76
#